data_AF-A0A924RA03-F1
#
_entry.id   AF-A0A924RA03-F1
#
_cell.length_a   1.000
_cell.length_b   1.000
_cell.length_c   1.000
_cell.angle_alpha   90.00
_cell.angle_beta   90.00
_cell.angle_gamma   90.00
#
_symmetry.space_group_name_H-M   'P 1'
#
loop_
_entity.id
_entity.type
_entity.pdbx_description
1 polymer ?
#
loop_
_entity_poly.entity_id
_entity_poly.type
_entity_poly.pdbx_seq_one_letter_code
_entity_poly.pdbx_strand_id
1 'polypeptide(L)'
;TGTTAWSYAIAGTTFPADGTYTLFVRATDAVGNAGTTSTEFVIDRTKPTGVGFSTTNITNLRKLEVGDTYSLTYSEAMSPGSIYAGWNGLTVQNVVVRATNSGTNDKLTIYTSNYGALLPLGTVALKRGDYITGSMTFGLSGTLSTMTMSGSSLIIKLGTPSGTPATAAAAANATWTPNALATDLAGNAAATTVYTETDLDSDF
;
A
#
# COMPACT_ATOMS: atom_id res chain seq x y z
N THR A 1 -5.37 -50.92 7.03
CA THR A 1 -5.46 -50.87 5.55
C THR A 1 -5.45 -49.41 5.16
N GLY A 2 -4.57 -49.05 4.22
CA GLY A 2 -4.25 -47.66 3.88
C GLY A 2 -5.44 -46.92 3.27
N THR A 3 -5.81 -45.81 3.88
CA THR A 3 -6.69 -44.82 3.26
C THR A 3 -5.84 -44.01 2.29
N THR A 4 -6.13 -44.07 1.00
CA THR A 4 -5.39 -43.37 -0.06
C THR A 4 -5.46 -41.84 0.04
N ALA A 5 -6.23 -41.31 0.99
CA ALA A 5 -6.15 -39.94 1.48
C ALA A 5 -6.59 -39.90 2.95
N TRP A 6 -5.91 -39.07 3.75
CA TRP A 6 -6.33 -38.70 5.10
C TRP A 6 -6.20 -37.18 5.24
N SER A 7 -7.02 -36.58 6.10
CA SER A 7 -6.92 -35.17 6.47
C SER A 7 -6.86 -35.05 7.99
N TYR A 8 -6.00 -34.14 8.47
CA TYR A 8 -5.91 -33.80 9.89
C TYR A 8 -5.93 -32.27 10.00
N ALA A 9 -6.97 -31.75 10.66
CA ALA A 9 -7.09 -30.32 10.87
C ALA A 9 -6.27 -29.90 12.10
N ILE A 10 -5.37 -28.95 11.93
CA ILE A 10 -4.64 -28.31 13.02
C ILE A 10 -5.34 -26.97 13.27
N ALA A 11 -5.85 -26.77 14.49
CA ALA A 11 -6.52 -25.52 14.84
C ALA A 11 -5.51 -24.36 14.83
N GLY A 12 -5.84 -23.23 14.20
CA GLY A 12 -4.92 -22.08 14.16
C GLY A 12 -4.55 -21.53 15.54
N THR A 13 -5.31 -21.86 16.59
CA THR A 13 -5.03 -21.52 18.00
C THR A 13 -3.89 -22.33 18.61
N THR A 14 -3.39 -23.38 17.96
CA THR A 14 -2.19 -24.11 18.44
C THR A 14 -0.89 -23.34 18.23
N PHE A 15 -0.90 -22.30 17.40
CA PHE A 15 0.27 -21.47 17.13
C PHE A 15 0.26 -20.24 18.03
N PRO A 16 1.13 -20.19 19.07
CA PRO A 16 1.03 -19.22 20.16
C PRO A 16 1.36 -17.79 19.74
N ALA A 17 2.08 -17.61 18.63
CA ALA A 17 2.48 -16.32 18.11
C ALA A 17 2.54 -16.35 16.58
N ASP A 18 2.71 -15.18 15.98
CA ASP A 18 3.09 -15.06 14.59
C ASP A 18 4.54 -15.54 14.40
N GLY A 19 4.84 -16.05 13.20
CA GLY A 19 6.15 -16.57 12.87
C GLY A 19 6.10 -17.75 11.91
N THR A 20 7.30 -18.26 11.63
CA THR A 20 7.50 -19.38 10.72
C THR A 20 7.45 -20.70 11.49
N TYR A 21 6.65 -21.63 11.01
CA TYR A 21 6.45 -22.95 11.61
C TYR A 21 6.80 -24.04 10.61
N THR A 22 7.41 -25.12 11.11
CA THR A 22 7.64 -26.34 10.33
C THR A 22 6.69 -27.43 10.79
N LEU A 23 5.83 -27.89 9.88
CA LEU A 23 4.99 -29.06 10.10
C LEU A 23 5.80 -30.31 9.75
N PHE A 24 5.98 -31.20 10.72
CA PHE A 24 6.57 -32.52 10.51
C PHE A 24 5.45 -33.58 10.47
N VAL A 25 5.52 -34.46 9.49
CA VAL A 25 4.59 -35.58 9.34
C VAL A 25 5.39 -36.88 9.36
N ARG A 26 4.98 -37.84 10.20
CA ARG A 26 5.53 -39.20 10.26
C ARG A 26 4.43 -40.21 9.99
N ALA A 27 4.64 -41.06 9.00
CA ALA A 27 3.81 -42.23 8.75
C ALA A 27 4.58 -43.49 9.16
N THR A 28 3.90 -44.51 9.67
CA THR A 28 4.50 -45.82 10.01
C THR A 28 3.61 -46.93 9.48
N ASP A 29 4.17 -47.92 8.80
CA ASP A 29 3.44 -49.07 8.28
C ASP A 29 3.22 -50.17 9.34
N ALA A 30 2.46 -51.20 8.99
CA ALA A 30 2.12 -52.28 9.90
C ALA A 30 3.32 -53.15 10.32
N VAL A 31 4.43 -53.07 9.59
CA VAL A 31 5.67 -53.83 9.86
C VAL A 31 6.71 -52.94 10.58
N GLY A 32 6.37 -51.67 10.85
CA GLY A 32 7.19 -50.72 11.60
C GLY A 32 8.07 -49.80 10.75
N ASN A 33 7.99 -49.86 9.42
CA ASN A 33 8.74 -48.92 8.58
C ASN A 33 8.14 -47.52 8.70
N ALA A 34 8.98 -46.51 8.93
CA ALA A 34 8.54 -45.13 9.06
C ALA A 34 9.10 -44.23 7.94
N GLY A 35 8.25 -43.33 7.45
CA GLY A 35 8.63 -42.23 6.56
C GLY A 35 8.32 -40.89 7.20
N THR A 36 9.15 -39.88 6.94
CA THR A 36 8.92 -38.51 7.41
C THR A 36 8.97 -37.51 6.26
N THR A 37 8.19 -36.44 6.37
CA THR A 37 8.25 -35.28 5.48
C THR A 37 7.96 -34.02 6.30
N SER A 38 8.33 -32.87 5.75
CA SER A 38 8.04 -31.59 6.39
C SER A 38 7.67 -30.51 5.39
N THR A 39 6.93 -29.52 5.86
CA THR A 39 6.62 -28.30 5.09
C THR A 39 6.67 -27.09 6.02
N GLU A 40 7.03 -25.94 5.47
CA GLU A 40 7.11 -24.67 6.18
C GLU A 40 5.90 -23.80 5.83
N PHE A 41 5.38 -23.07 6.81
CA PHE A 41 4.33 -22.08 6.61
C PHE A 41 4.51 -20.94 7.61
N VAL A 42 3.93 -19.79 7.27
CA VAL A 42 3.94 -18.60 8.14
C VAL A 42 2.56 -18.44 8.74
N ILE A 43 2.54 -18.13 10.02
CA ILE A 43 1.38 -17.58 10.70
C ILE A 43 1.62 -16.10 10.88
N ASP A 44 0.73 -15.30 10.34
CA ASP A 44 0.78 -13.85 10.42
C ASP A 44 -0.64 -13.32 10.62
N ARG A 45 -0.86 -12.66 11.76
CA ARG A 45 -2.13 -12.07 12.16
C ARG A 45 -1.99 -10.56 12.38
N THR A 46 -0.80 -10.02 12.10
CA THR A 46 -0.49 -8.63 12.31
C THR A 46 -1.11 -7.81 11.18
N LYS A 47 -1.68 -6.66 11.51
CA LYS A 47 -2.29 -5.79 10.51
C LYS A 47 -1.23 -4.80 10.01
N PRO A 48 -1.14 -4.57 8.69
CA PRO A 48 -0.27 -3.52 8.19
C PRO A 48 -0.80 -2.15 8.63
N THR A 49 0.06 -1.33 9.22
CA THR A 49 -0.25 0.04 9.66
C THR A 49 0.51 1.04 8.79
N GLY A 50 -0.03 2.25 8.61
CA GLY A 50 0.71 3.34 7.98
C GLY A 50 1.79 3.86 8.92
N VAL A 51 3.05 3.83 8.49
CA VAL A 51 4.21 4.24 9.30
C VAL A 51 5.08 5.30 8.63
N GLY A 52 4.77 5.66 7.39
CA GLY A 52 5.51 6.67 6.67
C GLY A 52 4.71 7.33 5.56
N PHE A 53 4.94 8.62 5.42
CA PHE A 53 4.60 9.45 4.29
C PHE A 53 5.77 10.43 4.12
N SER A 54 6.23 10.61 2.89
CA SER A 54 7.32 11.54 2.59
C SER A 54 7.16 12.06 1.16
N THR A 55 7.58 13.29 0.92
CA THR A 55 7.56 13.91 -0.41
C THR A 55 8.97 14.23 -0.90
N THR A 56 9.13 14.28 -2.22
CA THR A 56 10.36 14.74 -2.89
C THR A 56 9.96 15.67 -4.03
N ASN A 57 10.42 16.90 -3.94
CA ASN A 57 10.05 17.97 -4.85
C ASN A 57 11.07 18.06 -5.97
N ILE A 58 10.62 18.37 -7.18
CA ILE A 58 11.52 18.59 -8.29
C ILE A 58 12.11 20.00 -8.28
N THR A 59 11.26 21.03 -8.20
CA THR A 59 11.70 22.43 -8.35
C THR A 59 11.15 23.37 -7.30
N ASN A 60 9.83 23.52 -7.23
CA ASN A 60 9.21 24.46 -6.30
C ASN A 60 8.79 23.72 -5.04
N LEU A 61 8.88 24.40 -3.90
CA LEU A 61 8.28 23.92 -2.67
C LEU A 61 6.80 24.33 -2.63
N ARG A 62 6.02 23.53 -1.94
CA ARG A 62 4.60 23.61 -1.64
C ARG A 62 3.72 23.64 -2.88
N LYS A 63 4.11 22.95 -3.96
CA LYS A 63 3.39 22.96 -5.22
C LYS A 63 3.45 21.57 -5.86
N LEU A 64 2.29 20.98 -6.11
CA LEU A 64 2.18 19.71 -6.82
C LEU A 64 2.65 19.88 -8.28
N GLU A 65 3.82 19.38 -8.63
CA GLU A 65 4.44 19.50 -9.95
C GLU A 65 4.61 18.16 -10.65
N VAL A 66 4.69 18.21 -11.98
CA VAL A 66 5.01 17.02 -12.77
C VAL A 66 6.41 16.54 -12.41
N GLY A 67 6.52 15.28 -12.01
CA GLY A 67 7.78 14.66 -11.62
C GLY A 67 8.01 14.56 -10.11
N ASP A 68 7.27 15.30 -9.29
CA ASP A 68 7.33 15.12 -7.83
C ASP A 68 6.97 13.70 -7.45
N THR A 69 7.56 13.21 -6.36
CA THR A 69 7.23 11.90 -5.82
C THR A 69 6.76 12.00 -4.39
N TYR A 70 5.87 11.08 -4.00
CA TYR A 70 5.57 10.84 -2.60
C TYR A 70 5.52 9.35 -2.30
N SER A 71 5.84 8.98 -1.07
CA SER A 71 5.83 7.59 -0.61
C SER A 71 4.70 7.33 0.37
N LEU A 72 4.12 6.13 0.31
CA LEU A 72 3.19 5.59 1.31
C LEU A 72 3.81 4.32 1.88
N THR A 73 4.16 4.31 3.17
CA THR A 73 4.94 3.22 3.77
C THR A 73 4.14 2.48 4.81
N TYR A 74 3.91 1.18 4.57
CA TYR A 74 3.31 0.28 5.53
C TYR A 74 4.35 -0.32 6.49
N SER A 75 3.92 -0.78 7.66
CA SER A 75 4.76 -1.44 8.67
C SER A 75 5.34 -2.78 8.20
N GLU A 76 4.78 -3.37 7.15
CA GLU A 76 5.17 -4.65 6.58
C GLU A 76 4.84 -4.75 5.09
N ALA A 77 5.26 -5.85 4.46
CA ALA A 77 5.08 -6.05 3.02
C ALA A 77 3.60 -6.22 2.65
N MET A 78 3.16 -5.44 1.67
CA MET A 78 1.78 -5.50 1.16
C MET A 78 1.65 -6.49 0.01
N SER A 79 0.46 -7.10 -0.15
CA SER A 79 0.10 -7.85 -1.35
C SER A 79 -0.15 -6.90 -2.51
N PRO A 80 0.70 -6.87 -3.56
CA PRO A 80 0.53 -5.93 -4.67
C PRO A 80 -0.78 -6.12 -5.42
N GLY A 81 -1.24 -7.37 -5.53
CA GLY A 81 -2.50 -7.72 -6.17
C GLY A 81 -3.75 -7.20 -5.44
N SER A 82 -3.65 -6.99 -4.12
CA SER A 82 -4.72 -6.34 -3.33
C SER A 82 -4.82 -4.83 -3.60
N ILE A 83 -3.69 -4.20 -3.96
CA ILE A 83 -3.60 -2.77 -4.24
C ILE A 83 -3.98 -2.47 -5.69
N TYR A 84 -3.47 -3.25 -6.63
CA TYR A 84 -3.75 -3.11 -8.06
C TYR A 84 -4.00 -4.50 -8.63
N ALA A 85 -5.21 -4.74 -9.14
CA ALA A 85 -5.61 -6.06 -9.63
C ALA A 85 -4.64 -6.61 -10.69
N GLY A 86 -4.11 -7.82 -10.47
CA GLY A 86 -3.15 -8.48 -11.35
C GLY A 86 -1.70 -8.00 -11.23
N TRP A 87 -1.40 -7.06 -10.33
CA TRP A 87 -0.04 -6.60 -10.10
C TRP A 87 0.76 -7.56 -9.22
N ASN A 88 2.02 -7.79 -9.57
CA ASN A 88 2.96 -8.62 -8.83
C ASN A 88 4.01 -7.82 -8.04
N GLY A 89 3.92 -6.49 -8.04
CA GLY A 89 4.85 -5.61 -7.31
C GLY A 89 6.15 -5.28 -8.05
N LEU A 90 6.43 -5.93 -9.19
CA LEU A 90 7.73 -5.81 -9.88
C LEU A 90 7.71 -4.80 -11.03
N THR A 91 6.55 -4.59 -11.66
CA THR A 91 6.40 -3.68 -12.78
C THR A 91 5.87 -2.32 -12.34
N VAL A 92 6.30 -1.26 -13.02
CA VAL A 92 5.72 0.08 -12.85
C VAL A 92 4.26 0.06 -13.29
N GLN A 93 3.37 0.60 -12.45
CA GLN A 93 1.95 0.75 -12.76
C GLN A 93 1.65 2.18 -13.20
N ASN A 94 0.87 2.31 -14.27
CA ASN A 94 0.29 3.59 -14.66
C ASN A 94 -0.94 3.84 -13.77
N VAL A 95 -0.97 5.02 -13.15
CA VAL A 95 -2.04 5.42 -12.23
C VAL A 95 -2.49 6.84 -12.57
N VAL A 96 -3.61 7.26 -11.97
CA VAL A 96 -4.03 8.66 -11.97
C VAL A 96 -4.14 9.11 -10.53
N VAL A 97 -3.42 10.17 -10.17
CA VAL A 97 -3.59 10.82 -8.86
C VAL A 97 -4.69 11.85 -8.98
N ARG A 98 -5.68 11.79 -8.09
CA ARG A 98 -6.76 12.77 -7.99
C ARG A 98 -6.50 13.66 -6.80
N ALA A 99 -6.26 14.94 -7.07
CA ALA A 99 -6.27 16.00 -6.07
C ALA A 99 -7.69 16.57 -5.97
N THR A 100 -8.30 16.49 -4.79
CA THR A 100 -9.65 16.98 -4.52
C THR A 100 -9.56 18.23 -3.65
N ASN A 101 -10.04 19.35 -4.17
CA ASN A 101 -10.15 20.59 -3.41
C ASN A 101 -11.29 20.42 -2.39
N SER A 102 -10.97 20.47 -1.10
CA SER A 102 -11.98 20.40 -0.01
C SER A 102 -12.10 21.72 0.77
N GLY A 103 -11.65 22.83 0.18
CA GLY A 103 -11.69 24.18 0.74
C GLY A 103 -10.59 24.47 1.76
N THR A 104 -10.42 23.61 2.76
CA THR A 104 -9.40 23.78 3.81
C THR A 104 -8.40 22.64 3.90
N ASN A 105 -8.64 21.54 3.17
CA ASN A 105 -7.83 20.34 3.27
C ASN A 105 -7.91 19.55 1.96
N ASP A 106 -7.04 19.91 1.03
CA ASP A 106 -6.84 19.23 -0.24
C ASP A 106 -6.38 17.80 0.00
N LYS A 107 -6.92 16.89 -0.81
CA LYS A 107 -6.74 15.45 -0.63
C LYS A 107 -6.21 14.79 -1.88
N LEU A 108 -5.27 13.86 -1.73
CA LEU A 108 -4.80 12.99 -2.80
C LEU A 108 -5.39 11.59 -2.62
N THR A 109 -5.90 11.05 -3.72
CA THR A 109 -6.35 9.66 -3.86
C THR A 109 -5.80 9.10 -5.17
N ILE A 110 -5.65 7.78 -5.27
CA ILE A 110 -4.98 7.14 -6.41
C ILE A 110 -5.97 6.23 -7.11
N TYR A 111 -6.11 6.38 -8.42
CA TYR A 111 -6.97 5.57 -9.27
C TYR A 111 -6.12 4.74 -10.22
N THR A 112 -6.70 3.67 -10.76
CA THR A 112 -6.13 2.95 -11.90
C THR A 112 -5.94 3.90 -13.08
N SER A 113 -5.19 3.44 -14.09
CA SER A 113 -5.05 4.14 -15.36
C SER A 113 -6.41 4.55 -15.96
N ASN A 114 -6.39 5.62 -16.76
CA ASN A 114 -7.58 6.24 -17.36
C ASN A 114 -8.63 6.73 -16.34
N TYR A 115 -8.22 6.97 -15.09
CA TYR A 115 -9.10 7.41 -14.01
C TYR A 115 -10.27 6.44 -13.78
N GLY A 116 -9.96 5.14 -13.77
CA GLY A 116 -10.92 4.06 -13.59
C GLY A 116 -11.31 3.82 -12.13
N ALA A 117 -10.88 2.69 -11.56
CA ALA A 117 -11.22 2.32 -10.19
C ALA A 117 -10.33 3.05 -9.17
N LEU A 118 -10.90 3.44 -8.03
CA LEU A 118 -10.14 3.94 -6.89
C LEU A 118 -9.30 2.79 -6.30
N LEU A 119 -7.99 2.99 -6.17
CA LEU A 119 -7.10 2.04 -5.51
C LEU A 119 -7.30 2.10 -3.99
N PRO A 120 -7.21 0.96 -3.28
CA PRO A 120 -7.39 0.89 -1.84
C PRO A 120 -6.14 1.35 -1.08
N LEU A 121 -5.56 2.49 -1.46
CA LEU A 121 -4.42 3.10 -0.78
C LEU A 121 -4.84 4.14 0.25
N GLY A 122 -6.14 4.42 0.34
CA GLY A 122 -6.68 5.40 1.27
C GLY A 122 -6.50 6.83 0.78
N THR A 123 -6.31 7.76 1.71
CA THR A 123 -6.31 9.19 1.40
C THR A 123 -5.15 9.89 2.09
N VAL A 124 -4.42 10.68 1.31
CA VAL A 124 -3.47 11.68 1.84
C VAL A 124 -4.24 12.99 1.96
N ALA A 125 -4.16 13.63 3.11
CA ALA A 125 -4.74 14.94 3.37
C ALA A 125 -3.62 15.92 3.66
N LEU A 126 -3.48 16.94 2.80
CA LEU A 126 -2.37 17.89 2.80
C LEU A 126 -2.49 18.97 3.90
N LYS A 127 -3.57 18.91 4.69
CA LYS A 127 -3.88 19.83 5.81
C LYS A 127 -3.93 21.32 5.44
N ARG A 128 -4.01 21.61 4.14
CA ARG A 128 -4.29 22.94 3.59
C ARG A 128 -5.18 22.83 2.37
N GLY A 129 -5.91 23.90 2.05
CA GLY A 129 -6.83 23.97 0.91
C GLY A 129 -6.36 24.83 -0.26
N ASP A 130 -5.07 25.15 -0.31
CA ASP A 130 -4.47 26.09 -1.26
C ASP A 130 -3.35 25.48 -2.11
N TYR A 131 -3.27 24.14 -2.17
CA TYR A 131 -2.44 23.45 -3.16
C TYR A 131 -3.11 23.43 -4.53
N ILE A 132 -4.44 23.45 -4.57
CA ILE A 132 -5.25 23.49 -5.79
C ILE A 132 -6.47 24.40 -5.65
N THR A 133 -6.80 25.14 -6.70
CA THR A 133 -8.00 26.02 -6.71
C THR A 133 -9.27 25.28 -7.13
N GLY A 134 -9.13 24.19 -7.88
CA GLY A 134 -10.21 23.28 -8.26
C GLY A 134 -9.69 21.85 -8.30
N SER A 135 -10.59 20.88 -8.08
CA SER A 135 -10.20 19.47 -8.13
C SER A 135 -9.63 19.09 -9.51
N MET A 136 -8.52 18.38 -9.52
CA MET A 136 -7.78 18.06 -10.74
C MET A 136 -7.14 16.67 -10.69
N THR A 137 -6.74 16.17 -11.86
CA THR A 137 -6.05 14.88 -11.98
C THR A 137 -4.61 15.07 -12.45
N PHE A 138 -3.71 14.21 -12.01
CA PHE A 138 -2.34 14.13 -12.50
C PHE A 138 -2.15 12.84 -13.28
N GLY A 139 -1.64 12.94 -14.50
CA GLY A 139 -1.28 11.80 -15.33
C GLY A 139 -2.43 11.15 -16.09
N LEU A 140 -3.60 11.79 -16.15
CA LEU A 140 -4.70 11.35 -17.02
C LEU A 140 -4.42 11.65 -18.50
N SER A 141 -3.70 12.75 -18.77
CA SER A 141 -3.25 13.17 -20.09
C SER A 141 -1.78 13.60 -20.01
N GLY A 142 -1.05 13.62 -21.11
CA GLY A 142 0.37 14.01 -21.13
C GLY A 142 1.27 12.95 -20.50
N THR A 143 2.22 13.37 -19.66
CA THR A 143 3.07 12.45 -18.89
C THR A 143 2.23 11.71 -17.86
N LEU A 144 2.24 10.38 -17.90
CA LEU A 144 1.48 9.53 -16.97
C LEU A 144 2.03 9.64 -15.55
N SER A 145 1.14 9.55 -14.55
CA SER A 145 1.56 9.30 -13.17
C SER A 145 1.89 7.82 -13.03
N THR A 146 2.89 7.51 -12.22
CA THR A 146 3.35 6.13 -12.03
C THR A 146 3.37 5.73 -10.57
N MET A 147 3.17 4.45 -10.31
CA MET A 147 3.30 3.85 -9.00
C MET A 147 4.25 2.65 -9.07
N THR A 148 5.20 2.58 -8.13
CA THR A 148 6.10 1.44 -7.94
C THR A 148 6.03 0.94 -6.50
N MET A 149 6.51 -0.28 -6.25
CA MET A 149 6.66 -0.83 -4.91
C MET A 149 8.14 -1.08 -4.62
N SER A 150 8.57 -0.75 -3.42
CA SER A 150 9.90 -1.05 -2.89
C SER A 150 9.76 -1.48 -1.43
N GLY A 151 9.93 -2.77 -1.16
CA GLY A 151 9.64 -3.34 0.16
C GLY A 151 8.17 -3.10 0.55
N SER A 152 7.95 -2.48 1.72
CA SER A 152 6.62 -2.07 2.22
C SER A 152 6.17 -0.67 1.77
N SER A 153 6.97 0.01 0.93
CA SER A 153 6.71 1.37 0.48
C SER A 153 6.17 1.38 -0.96
N LEU A 154 5.12 2.16 -1.19
CA LEU A 154 4.69 2.54 -2.53
C LEU A 154 5.23 3.91 -2.87
N ILE A 155 5.84 4.07 -4.04
CA ILE A 155 6.35 5.35 -4.52
C ILE A 155 5.46 5.79 -5.68
N ILE A 156 4.84 6.95 -5.52
CA ILE A 156 3.99 7.57 -6.53
C ILE A 156 4.75 8.73 -7.14
N LYS A 157 4.77 8.83 -8.46
CA LYS A 157 5.29 9.97 -9.21
C LYS A 157 4.15 10.70 -9.90
N LEU A 158 4.07 12.01 -9.71
CA LEU A 158 3.06 12.84 -10.33
C LEU A 158 3.34 13.04 -11.83
N GLY A 159 2.30 12.81 -12.64
CA GLY A 159 2.27 13.09 -14.06
C GLY A 159 1.84 14.54 -14.35
N THR A 160 1.44 14.80 -15.60
CA THR A 160 0.95 16.12 -16.01
C THR A 160 -0.38 16.45 -15.32
N PRO A 161 -0.52 17.62 -14.66
CA PRO A 161 -1.78 18.05 -14.07
C PRO A 161 -2.79 18.45 -15.17
N SER A 162 -4.07 18.20 -14.93
CA SER A 162 -5.17 18.61 -15.83
C SER A 162 -5.53 20.10 -15.72
N GLY A 163 -4.80 20.84 -14.89
CA GLY A 163 -4.95 22.28 -14.65
C GLY A 163 -3.64 22.85 -14.10
N THR A 164 -3.68 24.04 -13.52
CA THR A 164 -2.50 24.66 -12.90
C THR A 164 -2.59 24.54 -11.37
N PRO A 165 -1.75 23.72 -10.74
CA PRO A 165 -1.63 23.68 -9.29
C PRO A 165 -1.15 25.03 -8.73
N ALA A 166 -1.61 25.36 -7.53
CA ALA A 166 -1.18 26.54 -6.80
C ALA A 166 0.02 26.22 -5.89
N THR A 167 0.72 27.25 -5.45
CA THR A 167 1.74 27.14 -4.41
C THR A 167 1.07 27.45 -3.06
N ALA A 168 1.11 26.50 -2.13
CA ALA A 168 0.52 26.68 -0.82
C ALA A 168 1.28 27.75 -0.02
N ALA A 169 0.53 28.63 0.66
CA ALA A 169 1.08 29.84 1.26
C ALA A 169 1.99 29.56 2.47
N ALA A 170 1.83 28.42 3.13
CA ALA A 170 2.73 27.97 4.20
C ALA A 170 2.79 26.44 4.22
N ALA A 171 3.71 25.95 5.02
CA ALA A 171 3.89 24.55 5.32
C ALA A 171 2.72 23.95 6.12
N ALA A 172 2.55 22.62 6.04
CA ALA A 172 1.68 21.85 6.93
C ALA A 172 2.02 20.36 6.86
N ASN A 173 1.93 19.68 7.99
CA ASN A 173 2.18 18.24 8.04
C ASN A 173 1.01 17.47 7.42
N ALA A 174 1.22 16.80 6.29
CA ALA A 174 0.24 15.92 5.71
C ALA A 174 -0.06 14.72 6.62
N THR A 175 -1.25 14.15 6.40
CA THR A 175 -1.64 12.90 7.04
C THR A 175 -2.07 11.89 6.01
N TRP A 176 -1.69 10.63 6.20
CA TRP A 176 -2.14 9.52 5.40
C TRP A 176 -3.02 8.58 6.22
N THR A 177 -4.20 8.26 5.70
CA THR A 177 -5.11 7.26 6.27
C THR A 177 -5.17 6.07 5.33
N PRO A 178 -4.61 4.90 5.67
CA PRO A 178 -4.68 3.71 4.83
C PRO A 178 -6.10 3.15 4.73
N ASN A 179 -6.33 2.26 3.77
CA ASN A 179 -7.64 1.64 3.52
C ASN A 179 -7.59 0.12 3.77
N ALA A 180 -8.57 -0.39 4.50
CA ALA A 180 -8.67 -1.80 4.89
C ALA A 180 -8.89 -2.80 3.73
N LEU A 181 -9.15 -2.32 2.52
CA LEU A 181 -9.22 -3.18 1.33
C LEU A 181 -7.83 -3.59 0.81
N ALA A 182 -6.77 -2.85 1.16
CA ALA A 182 -5.41 -3.33 0.92
C ALA A 182 -5.04 -4.35 2.00
N THR A 183 -4.41 -5.44 1.59
CA THR A 183 -3.98 -6.52 2.49
C THR A 183 -2.49 -6.76 2.39
N ASP A 184 -1.90 -7.30 3.45
CA ASP A 184 -0.56 -7.87 3.40
C ASP A 184 -0.52 -9.18 2.57
N LEU A 185 0.65 -9.83 2.55
CA LEU A 185 0.87 -11.11 1.90
C LEU A 185 0.13 -12.29 2.58
N ALA A 186 -0.23 -12.17 3.86
CA ALA A 186 -0.99 -13.16 4.61
C ALA A 186 -2.52 -12.96 4.51
N GLY A 187 -2.96 -11.84 3.93
CA GLY A 187 -4.36 -11.47 3.78
C GLY A 187 -4.93 -10.63 4.92
N ASN A 188 -4.11 -10.13 5.86
CA ASN A 188 -4.60 -9.23 6.89
C ASN A 188 -4.90 -7.86 6.29
N ALA A 189 -6.11 -7.35 6.56
CA ALA A 189 -6.54 -6.03 6.14
C ALA A 189 -5.74 -4.93 6.85
N ALA A 190 -5.32 -3.92 6.08
CA ALA A 190 -4.62 -2.77 6.63
C ALA A 190 -5.45 -2.03 7.69
N ALA A 191 -4.77 -1.53 8.71
CA ALA A 191 -5.35 -0.64 9.69
C ALA A 191 -5.69 0.71 9.06
N THR A 192 -6.76 1.34 9.55
CA THR A 192 -7.20 2.67 9.10
C THR A 192 -6.71 3.79 10.03
N THR A 193 -5.72 3.50 10.88
CA THR A 193 -5.11 4.48 11.77
C THR A 193 -4.38 5.55 10.95
N VAL A 194 -4.60 6.82 11.30
CA VAL A 194 -3.99 7.95 10.61
C VAL A 194 -2.50 8.03 10.98
N TYR A 195 -1.64 8.06 9.96
CA TYR A 195 -0.25 8.49 10.08
C TYR A 195 -0.16 10.00 9.83
N THR A 196 0.60 10.71 10.66
CA THR A 196 0.95 12.13 10.45
C THR A 196 2.43 12.19 10.15
N GLU A 197 2.81 12.85 9.07
CA GLU A 197 4.22 13.02 8.74
C GLU A 197 4.97 13.81 9.82
N THR A 198 6.27 13.58 9.89
CA THR A 198 7.13 14.11 10.96
C THR A 198 8.31 14.91 10.44
N ASP A 199 8.43 15.12 9.13
CA ASP A 199 9.51 15.90 8.52
C ASP A 199 9.16 17.41 8.42
N LEU A 200 10.13 18.19 7.94
CA LEU A 200 10.12 19.65 7.90
C LEU A 200 9.27 20.16 6.72
N ASP A 201 7.98 19.85 6.78
CA ASP A 201 6.79 20.60 6.35
C ASP A 201 6.78 21.33 4.96
N SER A 202 7.74 21.05 4.09
CA SER A 202 7.84 21.54 2.71
C SER A 202 7.32 20.51 1.72
N ASP A 203 6.11 20.06 2.02
CA ASP A 203 5.41 19.02 1.30
C ASP A 203 5.00 19.47 -0.10
N PHE A 204 5.49 18.74 -1.11
CA PHE A 204 5.50 19.19 -2.51
C PHE A 204 6.21 20.53 -2.68
#